data_AF-A0A3D2FZ45-F1
#
_entry.id   AF-A0A3D2FZ45-F1
#
_cell.length_a   1.000
_cell.length_b   1.000
_cell.length_c   1.000
_cell.angle_alpha   90.00
_cell.angle_beta   90.00
_cell.angle_gamma   90.00
#
_symmetry.space_group_name_H-M   'P 1'
#
loop_
_entity.id
_entity.type
_entity.pdbx_description
1 polymer ?
#
loop_
_entity_poly.entity_id
_entity_poly.type
_entity_poly.pdbx_seq_one_letter_code
_entity_poly.pdbx_strand_id
1 'polypeptide(L)' 'MKREECRDYDDIITLPHHVSDVHPPMPRRDRAAQFSSFAALTGYEAVVAETAREFGEKETGEYETESEQ' A
#
# COMPACT_ATOMS: atom_id res chain seq x y z
N MET A 1 29.88 -5.25 -2.35
CA MET A 1 29.47 -3.84 -2.20
C MET A 1 29.03 -3.65 -0.75
N LYS A 2 29.67 -2.76 0.00
CA LYS A 2 29.19 -2.39 1.33
C LYS A 2 27.84 -1.72 1.09
N ARG A 3 26.74 -2.31 1.59
CA ARG A 3 25.51 -1.55 1.74
C ARG A 3 25.85 -0.51 2.79
N GLU A 4 26.00 0.74 2.38
CA GLU A 4 25.91 1.84 3.35
C GLU A 4 24.57 1.61 4.05
N GLU A 5 24.62 1.26 5.33
CA GLU A 5 23.44 1.26 6.17
C GLU A 5 22.95 2.69 6.16
N CYS A 6 21.92 2.94 5.35
CA CYS A 6 21.18 4.18 5.35
C CYS A 6 20.54 4.30 6.73
N ARG A 7 21.26 4.94 7.66
CA ARG A 7 20.82 5.32 9.01
C ARG A 7 19.94 6.58 8.99
N ASP A 8 19.38 6.89 7.83
CA ASP A 8 18.45 8.00 7.73
C ASP A 8 17.28 7.66 8.65
N TYR A 9 16.97 8.61 9.54
CA TYR A 9 15.86 8.55 10.49
C TYR A 9 16.04 7.68 11.75
N ASP A 10 17.22 7.12 12.03
CA ASP A 10 17.49 6.38 13.28
C ASP A 10 17.18 7.20 14.55
N ASP A 11 17.32 8.52 14.46
CA ASP A 11 17.03 9.49 15.52
C ASP A 11 15.53 9.74 15.75
N ILE A 12 14.69 9.43 14.77
CA ILE A 12 13.24 9.68 14.83
C ILE A 12 12.37 8.42 14.75
N ILE A 13 12.89 7.28 14.29
CA ILE A 13 12.11 6.06 14.02
C ILE A 13 11.48 5.45 15.29
N THR A 14 12.09 5.70 16.45
CA THR A 14 11.58 5.21 17.75
C THR A 14 10.76 6.25 18.51
N LEU A 15 10.57 7.45 17.96
CA LEU A 15 9.79 8.49 18.64
C LEU A 15 8.30 8.12 18.68
N PRO A 16 7.57 8.49 19.74
CA PRO A 16 6.14 8.28 19.80
C PRO A 16 5.45 8.93 18.60
N HIS A 17 4.62 8.16 17.90
CA HIS A 17 3.76 8.71 16.86
C HIS A 17 2.68 9.58 17.51
N HIS A 18 2.48 10.79 16.99
CA HIS A 18 1.39 11.64 17.41
C HIS A 18 0.04 10.98 17.11
N VAL A 19 -0.84 10.96 18.10
CA VAL A 19 -2.23 10.55 17.98
C VAL A 19 -3.10 11.73 18.39
N SER A 20 -4.02 12.12 17.53
CA SER A 20 -4.95 13.21 17.85
C SER A 20 -5.96 12.76 18.90
N ASP A 21 -6.10 13.56 19.97
CA ASP A 21 -7.14 13.34 20.98
C ASP A 21 -8.55 13.70 20.47
N VAL A 22 -8.62 14.60 19.48
CA VAL A 22 -9.90 15.12 18.94
C VAL A 22 -10.36 14.30 17.73
N HIS A 23 -9.42 13.84 16.90
CA HIS A 23 -9.69 13.13 15.67
C HIS A 23 -9.07 11.72 15.71
N PRO A 24 -9.75 10.76 16.37
CA PRO A 24 -9.22 9.41 16.49
C PRO A 24 -9.05 8.76 15.10
N PRO A 25 -8.03 7.91 14.92
CA PRO A 25 -7.85 7.19 13.67
C PRO A 25 -9.05 6.31 13.32
N MET A 26 -9.35 6.20 12.03
CA MET A 26 -10.43 5.34 11.54
C MET A 26 -10.17 3.86 11.93
N PRO A 27 -11.15 3.17 12.52
CA PRO A 27 -11.03 1.75 12.88
C PRO A 27 -10.66 0.87 11.68
N ARG A 28 -9.93 -0.22 11.93
CA ARG A 28 -9.48 -1.15 10.87
C ARG A 28 -10.62 -1.69 10.00
N ARG A 29 -11.78 -1.96 10.61
CA ARG A 29 -12.97 -2.47 9.92
C ARG A 29 -13.51 -1.47 8.91
N ASP A 30 -13.58 -0.20 9.29
CA ASP A 30 -14.10 0.87 8.44
C ASP A 30 -13.13 1.16 7.29
N ARG A 31 -11.82 1.06 7.55
CA ARG A 31 -10.81 1.08 6.47
C ARG A 31 -11.01 -0.06 5.47
N ALA A 32 -11.34 -1.27 5.93
CA ALA A 32 -11.57 -2.41 5.05
C ALA A 32 -12.84 -2.24 4.18
N ALA A 33 -13.85 -1.52 4.69
CA ALA A 33 -15.08 -1.26 3.94
C ALA A 33 -14.84 -0.44 2.66
N GLN A 34 -13.77 0.37 2.58
CA GLN A 34 -13.35 1.07 1.36
C GLN A 34 -13.07 0.10 0.20
N PHE A 35 -12.61 -1.11 0.51
CA PHE A 35 -12.31 -2.17 -0.46
C PHE A 35 -13.46 -3.18 -0.62
N SER A 36 -14.64 -2.90 -0.04
CA SER A 36 -15.79 -3.80 -0.11
C SER A 36 -16.31 -4.03 -1.53
N SER A 37 -16.11 -3.07 -2.43
CA SER A 37 -16.45 -3.21 -3.86
C SER A 37 -15.76 -4.39 -4.53
N PHE A 38 -14.59 -4.81 -4.04
CA PHE A 38 -13.84 -5.95 -4.57
C PHE A 38 -14.19 -7.28 -3.89
N ALA A 39 -15.12 -7.30 -2.94
CA ALA A 39 -15.56 -8.54 -2.33
C ALA A 39 -16.15 -9.52 -3.35
N ALA A 40 -16.68 -9.04 -4.47
CA ALA A 40 -17.16 -9.90 -5.56
C ALA A 40 -16.06 -10.75 -6.22
N LEU A 41 -14.78 -10.39 -6.05
CA LEU A 41 -13.64 -11.13 -6.58
C LEU A 41 -13.26 -12.35 -5.72
N THR A 42 -13.85 -12.52 -4.53
CA THR A 42 -13.66 -13.75 -3.75
C THR A 42 -14.22 -14.94 -4.52
N GLY A 43 -13.43 -16.00 -4.70
CA GLY A 43 -13.79 -17.17 -5.53
C GLY A 43 -13.21 -17.16 -6.95
N TYR A 44 -12.56 -16.06 -7.37
CA TYR A 44 -11.89 -15.95 -8.67
C TYR A 44 -10.37 -16.13 -8.59
N GLU A 45 -9.86 -16.77 -7.53
CA GLU A 45 -8.42 -16.89 -7.25
C GLU A 45 -7.66 -17.57 -8.39
N ALA A 46 -8.28 -18.55 -9.06
CA ALA A 46 -7.69 -19.25 -10.20
C ALA A 46 -7.46 -18.31 -11.40
N VAL A 47 -8.42 -17.43 -11.70
CA VAL A 47 -8.32 -16.48 -12.82
C VAL A 47 -7.28 -15.39 -12.53
N VAL A 48 -7.22 -14.93 -11.28
CA VAL A 48 -6.20 -13.98 -10.82
C VAL A 48 -4.80 -14.61 -10.92
N ALA A 49 -4.65 -15.87 -10.49
CA ALA A 49 -3.37 -16.59 -10.58
C ALA A 49 -2.94 -16.85 -12.03
N GLU A 50 -3.87 -17.20 -12.91
CA GLU A 50 -3.61 -17.39 -14.34
C GLU A 50 -3.13 -16.09 -14.99
N THR A 51 -3.83 -14.98 -14.71
CA THR A 51 -3.47 -13.64 -15.19
C THR A 51 -2.10 -13.22 -14.64
N ALA A 52 -1.82 -13.47 -13.36
CA ALA A 52 -0.52 -13.18 -12.78
C ALA A 52 0.62 -13.99 -13.43
N ARG A 53 0.37 -15.23 -13.85
CA ARG A 53 1.36 -16.03 -14.60
C ARG A 53 1.64 -15.44 -15.98
N GLU A 54 0.60 -14.95 -16.66
CA GLU A 54 0.72 -14.38 -18.01
C GLU A 54 1.37 -12.98 -18.01
N PHE A 55 1.19 -12.20 -16.94
CA PHE A 55 1.61 -10.80 -16.85
C PHE A 55 2.63 -10.49 -15.74
N GLY A 56 3.07 -11.46 -14.95
CA GLY A 56 3.85 -11.26 -13.72
C GLY A 56 5.23 -10.60 -13.88
N GLU A 57 5.74 -10.49 -15.11
CA GLU A 57 6.96 -9.72 -15.43
C GLU A 57 6.69 -8.32 -16.00
N LYS A 58 5.45 -7.98 -16.34
CA LYS A 58 5.13 -6.64 -16.84
C LYS A 58 4.98 -5.67 -15.68
N GLU A 59 5.97 -4.80 -15.56
CA GLU A 59 6.00 -3.62 -14.71
C GLU A 59 4.64 -2.91 -14.77
N THR A 60 4.03 -2.71 -13.61
CA THR A 60 2.72 -2.09 -13.47
C THR A 60 2.75 -0.67 -14.02
N GLY A 61 1.73 -0.32 -14.80
CA GLY A 61 1.66 0.88 -15.63
C GLY A 61 2.16 2.17 -14.97
N GLU A 62 2.91 2.93 -15.77
CA GLU A 62 3.32 4.29 -15.47
C GLU A 62 2.07 5.16 -15.32
N TYR A 63 1.81 5.65 -14.10
CA TYR A 63 0.86 6.74 -13.90
C TYR A 63 1.63 8.04 -14.11
N GLU A 64 1.40 8.70 -15.23
CA GLU A 64 1.89 10.06 -15.48
C GLU A 64 1.36 10.96 -14.35
N THR A 65 2.22 11.35 -13.41
CA THR A 65 1.88 12.36 -12.42
C THR A 65 1.87 13.70 -13.14
N GLU A 66 0.70 14.15 -13.60
CA GLU A 66 0.53 15.52 -14.09
C GLU A 66 0.79 16.47 -12.90
N SER A 67 2.03 16.96 -12.80
CA SER A 67 2.37 18.07 -11.92
C SER A 67 1.81 19.35 -12.52
N GLU A 68 0.68 19.83 -11.99
CA GLU A 68 0.11 21.13 -12.32
C GLU A 68 1.13 22.26 -11.99
N GLN A 69 1.30 23.19 -12.94
CA GLN A 69 2.17 24.36 -12.85
C GLN A 69 1.52 25.51 -12.09
#